data_AF-A0A6I1K0E2-F1
#
_entry.id   AF-A0A6I1K0E2-F1
#
_cell.length_a   1.000
_cell.length_b   1.000
_cell.length_c   1.000
_cell.angle_alpha   90.00
_cell.angle_beta   90.00
_cell.angle_gamma   90.00
#
_symmetry.space_group_name_H-M   'P 1'
#
loop_
_entity.id
_entity.type
_entity.pdbx_description
1 polymer ?
#
loop_
_entity_poly.entity_id
_entity_poly.type
_entity_poly.pdbx_seq_one_letter_code
_entity_poly.pdbx_strand_id
1 'polypeptide(L)'
;MRSAGNQSPEAGREFVQATQVAADAFTAVELKASGSTGQFVRVTLNQHGTRFDGIRFTVPAGEPRDLVWAFAGLPRNMPAEWYILPRAGEMQGFRQFFRGGPGMKDVPWAETVIPYQSFLQPLSGGELKPQQEYLIWFRFHDQRPKDLYVKVKLVPTGTPLNSTAAVHAQLGLSYHPPSR
;
A
#
# COMPACT_ATOMS: atom_id res chain seq x y z
N MET A 1 -7.88 -2.88 20.11
CA MET A 1 -8.75 -1.73 19.82
C MET A 1 -8.31 -0.61 20.75
N ARG A 2 -7.43 0.30 20.31
CA ARG A 2 -6.99 1.44 21.12
C ARG A 2 -7.49 2.72 20.46
N SER A 3 -8.21 3.48 21.28
CA SER A 3 -8.82 4.79 21.11
C SER A 3 -8.39 5.57 19.86
N ALA A 4 -9.36 5.80 18.95
CA ALA A 4 -9.32 6.93 18.06
C ALA A 4 -9.38 8.18 18.94
N GLY A 5 -8.22 8.79 19.20
CA GLY A 5 -8.15 10.11 19.78
C GLY A 5 -9.00 11.05 18.93
N ASN A 6 -9.81 11.85 19.60
CA ASN A 6 -10.78 12.80 19.05
C ASN A 6 -10.05 13.87 18.19
N GLN A 7 -9.65 13.52 16.98
CA GLN A 7 -9.12 14.47 16.00
C GLN A 7 -10.31 15.19 15.37
N SER A 8 -10.27 16.54 15.39
CA SER A 8 -11.31 17.32 14.75
C SER A 8 -11.32 17.05 13.22
N PRO A 9 -12.48 17.14 12.55
CA PRO A 9 -12.55 17.04 11.08
C PRO A 9 -11.65 18.04 10.35
N GLU A 10 -11.31 19.15 11.00
CA GLU A 10 -10.37 20.15 10.50
C GLU A 10 -8.92 19.65 10.52
N ALA A 11 -8.45 19.10 11.65
CA ALA A 11 -7.11 18.52 11.74
C ALA A 11 -6.90 17.37 10.74
N GLY A 12 -7.96 16.58 10.47
CA GLY A 12 -7.93 15.56 9.42
C GLY A 12 -7.74 16.15 8.01
N ARG A 13 -8.45 17.24 7.69
CA ARG A 13 -8.34 17.92 6.39
C ARG A 13 -6.99 18.60 6.20
N GLU A 14 -6.48 19.26 7.22
CA GLU A 14 -5.14 19.86 7.20
C GLU A 14 -4.07 18.81 6.96
N PHE A 15 -4.17 17.66 7.63
CA PHE A 15 -3.24 16.55 7.41
C PHE A 15 -3.30 16.01 5.98
N VAL A 16 -4.49 15.86 5.39
CA VAL A 16 -4.66 15.44 3.99
C VAL A 16 -4.01 16.46 3.05
N GLN A 17 -4.29 17.75 3.23
CA GLN A 17 -3.71 18.82 2.40
C GLN A 17 -2.18 18.86 2.53
N ALA A 18 -1.64 18.79 3.74
CA ALA A 18 -0.21 18.76 3.97
C ALA A 18 0.45 17.54 3.29
N THR A 19 -0.21 16.37 3.34
CA THR A 19 0.26 15.17 2.65
C THR A 19 0.27 15.34 1.14
N GLN A 20 -0.76 15.98 0.58
CA GLN A 20 -0.86 16.26 -0.87
C GLN A 20 0.18 17.29 -1.34
N VAL A 21 0.53 18.26 -0.50
CA VAL A 21 1.63 19.21 -0.75
C VAL A 21 2.98 18.50 -0.73
N ALA A 22 3.18 17.56 0.20
CA ALA A 22 4.45 16.83 0.36
C ALA A 22 4.67 15.74 -0.70
N ALA A 23 3.70 15.47 -1.56
CA ALA A 23 3.71 14.30 -2.43
C ALA A 23 4.86 14.27 -3.45
N ASP A 24 5.44 15.41 -3.84
CA ASP A 24 6.62 15.41 -4.72
C ASP A 24 7.88 14.82 -4.07
N ALA A 25 7.92 14.78 -2.72
CA ALA A 25 8.99 14.11 -1.98
C ALA A 25 8.80 12.58 -1.92
N PHE A 26 7.62 12.06 -2.29
CA PHE A 26 7.35 10.63 -2.21
C PHE A 26 8.00 9.86 -3.36
N THR A 27 8.43 8.64 -3.04
CA THR A 27 9.07 7.73 -4.02
C THR A 27 8.07 7.33 -5.10
N ALA A 28 8.40 7.58 -6.37
CA ALA A 28 7.57 7.13 -7.49
C ALA A 28 7.68 5.61 -7.67
N VAL A 29 6.53 4.94 -7.76
CA VAL A 29 6.43 3.50 -8.07
C VAL A 29 5.74 3.36 -9.41
N GLU A 30 6.43 2.76 -10.37
CA GLU A 30 5.87 2.47 -11.69
C GLU A 30 4.87 1.31 -11.61
N LEU A 31 3.67 1.55 -12.12
CA LEU A 31 2.69 0.49 -12.32
C LEU A 31 3.04 -0.25 -13.60
N LYS A 32 3.40 -1.53 -13.50
CA LYS A 32 3.58 -2.37 -14.69
C LYS A 32 2.23 -2.56 -15.39
N ALA A 33 2.27 -2.66 -16.71
CA ALA A 33 1.10 -2.81 -17.57
C ALA A 33 0.18 -3.96 -17.11
N SER A 34 -1.13 -3.75 -17.29
CA SER A 34 -2.18 -4.72 -16.95
C SER A 34 -1.88 -6.09 -17.55
N GLY A 35 -1.71 -7.11 -16.70
CA GLY A 35 -1.45 -8.50 -17.11
C GLY A 35 -0.22 -9.12 -16.47
N SER A 36 0.80 -8.32 -16.10
CA SER A 36 1.90 -8.84 -15.29
C SER A 36 1.49 -8.87 -13.82
N THR A 37 1.78 -9.96 -13.10
CA THR A 37 1.55 -10.03 -11.65
C THR A 37 2.47 -9.08 -10.88
N GLY A 38 3.47 -8.46 -11.53
CA GLY A 38 4.45 -7.57 -10.91
C GLY A 38 5.41 -8.30 -9.98
N GLN A 39 6.65 -7.84 -9.89
CA GLN A 39 7.56 -8.25 -8.81
C GLN A 39 7.45 -7.23 -7.68
N PHE A 40 7.86 -7.63 -6.48
CA PHE A 40 8.06 -6.66 -5.41
C PHE A 40 9.16 -5.67 -5.80
N VAL A 41 8.89 -4.39 -5.58
CA VAL A 41 9.85 -3.30 -5.74
C VAL A 41 10.32 -2.90 -4.35
N ARG A 42 11.63 -2.83 -4.15
CA ARG A 42 12.20 -2.28 -2.91
C ARG A 42 12.07 -0.76 -2.94
N VAL A 43 11.54 -0.20 -1.86
CA VAL A 43 11.52 1.23 -1.59
C VAL A 43 12.20 1.51 -0.25
N THR A 44 13.03 2.55 -0.19
CA THR A 44 13.64 3.02 1.05
C THR A 44 12.95 4.31 1.47
N LEU A 45 12.15 4.22 2.53
CA LEU A 45 11.30 5.28 3.04
C LEU A 45 11.91 5.92 4.29
N ASN A 46 11.35 7.04 4.71
CA ASN A 46 11.74 7.82 5.89
C ASN A 46 13.20 8.28 5.83
N GLN A 47 13.70 8.59 4.63
CA GLN A 47 15.10 8.98 4.44
C GLN A 47 15.44 10.30 5.13
N HIS A 48 14.45 11.18 5.27
CA HIS A 48 14.57 12.48 5.95
C HIS A 48 14.35 12.41 7.46
N GLY A 49 14.07 11.23 8.03
CA GLY A 49 13.92 11.05 9.48
C GLY A 49 12.72 11.78 10.12
N THR A 50 11.71 12.12 9.33
CA THR A 50 10.48 12.81 9.76
C THR A 50 9.46 11.87 10.41
N ARG A 51 9.71 10.55 10.35
CA ARG A 51 8.76 9.46 10.66
C ARG A 51 7.56 9.43 9.72
N PHE A 52 7.63 10.14 8.60
CA PHE A 52 6.55 10.23 7.62
C PHE A 52 7.12 10.25 6.21
N ASP A 53 6.64 9.33 5.36
CA ASP A 53 7.05 9.24 3.97
C ASP A 53 5.98 8.50 3.17
N GLY A 54 6.15 8.37 1.86
CA GLY A 54 5.18 7.72 1.01
C GLY A 54 5.74 7.25 -0.31
N ILE A 55 4.88 6.51 -1.01
CA ILE A 55 5.03 6.22 -2.42
C ILE A 55 3.93 6.92 -3.21
N ARG A 56 4.21 7.22 -4.47
CA ARG A 56 3.22 7.76 -5.42
C ARG A 56 3.20 6.94 -6.70
N PHE A 57 2.05 6.84 -7.33
CA PHE A 57 1.89 6.15 -8.60
C PHE A 57 0.78 6.80 -9.43
N THR A 58 0.88 6.70 -10.75
CA THR A 58 -0.12 7.25 -11.69
C THR A 58 -0.92 6.13 -12.34
N VAL A 59 -2.24 6.27 -12.35
CA VAL A 59 -3.13 5.35 -13.07
C VAL A 59 -3.01 5.66 -14.57
N PRO A 60 -2.79 4.67 -15.44
CA PRO A 60 -2.74 4.89 -16.88
C PRO A 60 -4.10 5.37 -17.43
N ALA A 61 -4.09 5.89 -18.65
CA ALA A 61 -5.35 6.23 -19.34
C ALA A 61 -6.25 5.00 -19.55
N GLY A 62 -7.56 5.24 -19.65
CA GLY A 62 -8.58 4.21 -19.87
C GLY A 62 -9.69 4.25 -18.84
N GLU A 63 -10.25 3.10 -18.50
CA GLU A 63 -11.33 2.98 -17.52
C GLU A 63 -10.83 3.10 -16.06
N PRO A 64 -11.69 3.54 -15.12
CA PRO A 64 -11.44 3.44 -13.70
C PRO A 64 -11.04 2.02 -13.27
N ARG A 65 -10.20 1.94 -12.25
CA ARG A 65 -9.61 0.68 -11.78
C ARG A 65 -9.83 0.46 -10.29
N ASP A 66 -9.81 -0.80 -9.91
CA ASP A 66 -9.60 -1.22 -8.53
C ASP A 66 -8.09 -1.42 -8.30
N LEU A 67 -7.67 -1.36 -7.04
CA LEU A 67 -6.30 -1.65 -6.61
C LEU A 67 -6.27 -2.96 -5.84
N VAL A 68 -5.24 -3.76 -6.09
CA VAL A 68 -4.69 -4.65 -5.07
C VAL A 68 -3.24 -4.29 -4.85
N TRP A 69 -2.83 -4.24 -3.59
CA TRP A 69 -1.42 -4.05 -3.28
C TRP A 69 -1.02 -4.86 -2.06
N ALA A 70 0.29 -5.03 -1.94
CA ALA A 70 0.93 -5.59 -0.78
C ALA A 70 2.18 -4.81 -0.44
N PHE A 71 2.53 -4.84 0.84
CA PHE A 71 3.86 -4.48 1.28
C PHE A 71 4.39 -5.46 2.31
N ALA A 72 5.70 -5.67 2.30
CA ALA A 72 6.40 -6.54 3.22
C ALA A 72 7.68 -5.89 3.73
N GLY A 73 8.07 -6.26 4.94
CA GLY A 73 9.27 -5.74 5.59
C GLY A 73 9.68 -6.57 6.79
N LEU A 74 10.89 -6.33 7.28
CA LEU A 74 11.30 -6.81 8.59
C LEU A 74 10.48 -6.10 9.67
N PRO A 75 10.19 -6.72 10.84
CA PRO A 75 9.37 -6.12 11.89
C PRO A 75 9.78 -4.69 12.28
N ARG A 76 11.09 -4.42 12.36
CA ARG A 76 11.64 -3.09 12.69
C ARG A 76 11.39 -2.01 11.61
N ASN A 77 11.03 -2.41 10.40
CA ASN A 77 10.74 -1.53 9.28
C ASN A 77 9.25 -1.26 9.10
N MET A 78 8.39 -1.98 9.83
CA MET A 78 6.96 -1.86 9.62
C MET A 78 6.43 -0.50 10.08
N PRO A 79 5.55 0.12 9.28
CA PRO A 79 4.89 1.36 9.64
C PRO A 79 3.89 1.14 10.78
N ALA A 80 3.67 2.19 11.56
CA ALA A 80 2.62 2.25 12.58
C ALA A 80 1.24 2.45 11.93
N GLU A 81 1.19 3.29 10.89
CA GLU A 81 -0.04 3.68 10.18
C GLU A 81 0.26 3.90 8.70
N TRP A 82 -0.74 3.67 7.84
CA TRP A 82 -0.66 3.98 6.43
C TRP A 82 -2.06 4.21 5.85
N TYR A 83 -2.14 4.94 4.74
CA TYR A 83 -3.40 5.17 4.03
C TYR A 83 -3.16 5.57 2.58
N ILE A 84 -4.22 5.61 1.77
CA ILE A 84 -4.20 6.06 0.37
C ILE A 84 -5.02 7.34 0.17
N LEU A 85 -4.50 8.26 -0.63
CA LEU A 85 -5.14 9.53 -1.00
C LEU A 85 -4.91 9.81 -2.50
N PRO A 86 -5.78 10.58 -3.17
CA PRO A 86 -5.44 11.15 -4.46
C PRO A 86 -4.42 12.28 -4.25
N ARG A 87 -3.68 12.65 -5.30
CA ARG A 87 -2.77 13.80 -5.27
C ARG A 87 -3.50 15.11 -4.96
N ALA A 88 -4.77 15.22 -5.33
CA ALA A 88 -5.64 16.35 -4.99
C ALA A 88 -7.07 15.89 -4.72
N GLY A 89 -7.74 16.57 -3.79
CA GLY A 89 -9.12 16.26 -3.40
C GLY A 89 -9.23 15.18 -2.32
N GLU A 90 -10.41 14.60 -2.19
CA GLU A 90 -10.71 13.61 -1.16
C GLU A 90 -11.07 12.26 -1.80
N MET A 91 -10.79 11.16 -1.09
CA MET A 91 -11.27 9.83 -1.46
C MET A 91 -11.58 9.00 -0.23
N GLN A 92 -12.45 8.01 -0.41
CA GLN A 92 -12.52 6.91 0.55
C GLN A 92 -11.44 5.90 0.20
N GLY A 93 -10.37 5.89 0.99
CA GLY A 93 -9.27 4.95 0.82
C GLY A 93 -9.61 3.54 1.29
N PHE A 94 -8.59 2.84 1.78
CA PHE A 94 -8.73 1.43 2.11
C PHE A 94 -9.71 1.18 3.25
N ARG A 95 -10.55 0.14 3.10
CA ARG A 95 -11.58 -0.24 4.07
C ARG A 95 -11.20 -1.45 4.93
N GLN A 96 -10.28 -2.27 4.44
CA GLN A 96 -9.86 -3.49 5.11
C GLN A 96 -8.43 -3.84 4.70
N PHE A 97 -7.76 -4.68 5.48
CA PHE A 97 -6.49 -5.30 5.12
C PHE A 97 -6.46 -6.76 5.59
N PHE A 98 -5.59 -7.53 4.96
CA PHE A 98 -5.31 -8.91 5.29
C PHE A 98 -3.83 -9.04 5.67
N ARG A 99 -3.51 -9.95 6.59
CA ARG A 99 -2.11 -10.37 6.80
C ARG A 99 -1.72 -11.30 5.65
N GLY A 100 -0.54 -11.11 5.08
CA GLY A 100 -0.10 -11.87 3.91
C GLY A 100 0.36 -13.29 4.17
N GLY A 101 0.51 -13.68 5.44
CA GLY A 101 0.95 -15.02 5.79
C GLY A 101 2.33 -15.39 5.20
N PRO A 102 2.73 -16.66 5.35
CA PRO A 102 3.93 -17.18 4.71
C PRO A 102 3.69 -17.44 3.20
N GLY A 103 4.73 -17.24 2.38
CA GLY A 103 4.70 -17.56 0.94
C GLY A 103 4.78 -16.35 0.00
N MET A 104 5.26 -15.21 0.49
CA MET A 104 5.65 -14.09 -0.37
C MET A 104 6.85 -14.52 -1.22
N LYS A 105 6.65 -14.75 -2.52
CA LYS A 105 7.73 -15.00 -3.49
C LYS A 105 8.34 -13.67 -3.95
N ASP A 106 9.56 -13.71 -4.48
CA ASP A 106 10.26 -12.55 -5.06
C ASP A 106 10.63 -11.42 -4.07
N VAL A 107 10.73 -11.73 -2.77
CA VAL A 107 11.35 -10.85 -1.76
C VAL A 107 12.64 -11.50 -1.22
N PRO A 108 13.69 -10.75 -0.84
CA PRO A 108 14.99 -11.34 -0.51
C PRO A 108 15.00 -12.34 0.63
N TRP A 109 13.99 -12.30 1.50
CA TRP A 109 13.83 -13.20 2.63
C TRP A 109 12.80 -14.31 2.39
N ALA A 110 12.22 -14.41 1.19
CA ALA A 110 11.18 -15.39 0.86
C ALA A 110 11.59 -16.83 1.16
N GLU A 111 12.86 -17.15 0.95
CA GLU A 111 13.46 -18.48 1.14
C GLU A 111 14.30 -18.58 2.41
N THR A 112 14.26 -17.56 3.26
CA THR A 112 15.06 -17.49 4.49
C THR A 112 14.20 -17.71 5.73
N VAL A 113 14.83 -18.09 6.84
CA VAL A 113 14.19 -18.16 8.17
C VAL A 113 13.96 -16.80 8.82
N ILE A 114 14.26 -15.70 8.12
CA ILE A 114 14.17 -14.36 8.69
C ILE A 114 12.69 -13.99 8.86
N PRO A 115 12.24 -13.63 10.07
CA PRO A 115 10.87 -13.22 10.29
C PRO A 115 10.59 -11.90 9.57
N TYR A 116 9.53 -11.91 8.77
CA TYR A 116 9.00 -10.73 8.09
C TYR A 116 7.51 -10.55 8.40
N GLN A 117 7.00 -9.37 8.13
CA GLN A 117 5.58 -9.07 8.14
C GLN A 117 5.13 -8.64 6.76
N SER A 118 3.88 -8.96 6.44
CA SER A 118 3.26 -8.63 5.16
C SER A 118 1.80 -8.24 5.36
N PHE A 119 1.38 -7.24 4.59
CA PHE A 119 0.00 -6.79 4.53
C PHE A 119 -0.45 -6.76 3.07
N LEU A 120 -1.68 -7.21 2.83
CA LEU A 120 -2.35 -7.17 1.55
C LEU A 120 -3.62 -6.35 1.71
N GLN A 121 -3.92 -5.50 0.75
CA GLN A 121 -5.03 -4.58 0.90
C GLN A 121 -5.65 -4.27 -0.45
N PRO A 122 -6.96 -4.50 -0.60
CA PRO A 122 -7.70 -4.08 -1.78
C PRO A 122 -8.24 -2.66 -1.62
N LEU A 123 -8.40 -1.97 -2.75
CA LEU A 123 -9.25 -0.80 -2.91
C LEU A 123 -10.24 -1.10 -4.04
N SER A 124 -11.51 -1.29 -3.69
CA SER A 124 -12.58 -1.61 -4.63
C SER A 124 -13.51 -0.42 -4.83
N GLY A 125 -14.22 -0.40 -5.97
CA GLY A 125 -15.27 0.57 -6.26
C GLY A 125 -14.94 1.55 -7.38
N GLY A 126 -13.84 1.34 -8.12
CA GLY A 126 -13.44 2.24 -9.20
C GLY A 126 -12.97 3.62 -8.69
N GLU A 127 -12.52 3.70 -7.44
CA GLU A 127 -12.03 4.94 -6.82
C GLU A 127 -10.78 5.50 -7.51
N LEU A 128 -10.06 4.65 -8.26
CA LEU A 128 -8.89 5.05 -9.03
C LEU A 128 -9.26 5.49 -10.45
N LYS A 129 -9.23 6.80 -10.66
CA LYS A 129 -9.55 7.46 -11.94
C LYS A 129 -8.33 7.44 -12.87
N PRO A 130 -8.56 7.32 -14.18
CA PRO A 130 -7.49 7.33 -15.18
C PRO A 130 -6.71 8.64 -15.16
N GLN A 131 -5.40 8.55 -15.45
CA GLN A 131 -4.48 9.69 -15.52
C GLN A 131 -4.37 10.52 -14.23
N GLN A 132 -4.79 9.96 -13.09
CA GLN A 132 -4.62 10.58 -11.78
C GLN A 132 -3.47 9.93 -11.00
N GLU A 133 -2.78 10.75 -10.23
CA GLU A 133 -1.75 10.31 -9.30
C GLU A 133 -2.36 10.05 -7.91
N TYR A 134 -1.92 8.96 -7.30
CA TYR A 134 -2.32 8.54 -5.96
C TYR A 134 -1.10 8.34 -5.08
N LEU A 135 -1.32 8.56 -3.79
CA LEU A 135 -0.32 8.58 -2.73
C LEU A 135 -0.64 7.47 -1.74
N ILE A 136 0.33 6.66 -1.39
CA ILE A 136 0.25 5.81 -0.20
C ILE A 136 1.27 6.32 0.80
N TRP A 137 0.79 6.93 1.89
CA TRP A 137 1.65 7.47 2.94
C TRP A 137 1.79 6.48 4.09
N PHE A 138 2.89 6.62 4.84
CA PHE A 138 3.28 5.80 5.97
C PHE A 138 3.73 6.68 7.14
N ARG A 139 3.34 6.31 8.36
CA ARG A 139 3.94 6.79 9.60
C ARG A 139 4.78 5.70 10.24
N PHE A 140 5.96 6.06 10.73
CA PHE A 140 6.92 5.13 11.31
C PHE A 140 7.13 5.35 12.80
N HIS A 141 7.57 4.31 13.50
CA HIS A 141 7.84 4.39 14.94
C HIS A 141 9.12 5.15 15.29
N ASP A 142 10.05 5.28 14.35
CA ASP A 142 11.34 5.95 14.57
C ASP A 142 11.80 6.69 13.30
N GLN A 143 12.93 7.41 13.41
CA GLN A 143 13.46 8.29 12.36
C GLN A 143 14.44 7.58 11.42
N ARG A 144 14.64 6.27 11.54
CA ARG A 144 15.59 5.54 10.69
C ARG A 144 14.96 5.27 9.32
N PRO A 145 15.77 5.24 8.25
CA PRO A 145 15.31 4.78 6.94
C PRO A 145 14.76 3.35 7.02
N LYS A 146 13.65 3.10 6.32
CA LYS A 146 12.91 1.83 6.34
C LYS A 146 12.86 1.25 4.93
N ASP A 147 13.42 0.05 4.77
CA ASP A 147 13.22 -0.72 3.55
C ASP A 147 11.90 -1.48 3.62
N LEU A 148 11.02 -1.21 2.67
CA LEU A 148 9.82 -1.98 2.40
C LEU A 148 9.87 -2.53 0.96
N TYR A 149 9.18 -3.65 0.76
CA TYR A 149 8.99 -4.27 -0.54
C TYR A 149 7.52 -4.10 -0.88
N VAL A 150 7.23 -3.33 -1.91
CA VAL A 150 5.85 -3.00 -2.32
C VAL A 150 5.51 -3.67 -3.63
N LYS A 151 4.27 -4.08 -3.77
CA LYS A 151 3.73 -4.67 -4.99
C LYS A 151 2.36 -4.09 -5.22
N VAL A 152 2.18 -3.40 -6.34
CA VAL A 152 0.95 -2.67 -6.65
C VAL A 152 0.44 -3.17 -8.00
N LYS A 153 -0.86 -3.49 -8.07
CA LYS A 153 -1.50 -3.93 -9.30
C LYS A 153 -2.89 -3.33 -9.44
N LEU A 154 -3.14 -2.73 -10.59
CA LEU A 154 -4.47 -2.31 -11.01
C LEU A 154 -5.22 -3.49 -11.60
N VAL A 155 -6.49 -3.62 -11.23
CA VAL A 155 -7.40 -4.63 -11.76
C VAL A 155 -8.67 -3.94 -12.29
N PRO A 156 -9.43 -4.59 -13.19
CA PRO A 156 -10.71 -4.05 -13.63
C PRO A 156 -11.63 -3.72 -12.46
N THR A 157 -12.40 -2.65 -12.57
CA THR A 157 -13.41 -2.30 -11.57
C THR A 157 -14.41 -3.44 -11.40
N GLY A 158 -14.76 -3.75 -10.15
CA GLY A 158 -15.68 -4.85 -9.83
C GLY A 158 -15.00 -6.22 -9.75
N THR A 159 -13.66 -6.27 -9.81
CA THR A 159 -12.92 -7.50 -9.52
C THR A 159 -13.27 -7.99 -8.11
N PRO A 160 -13.64 -9.27 -7.91
CA PRO A 160 -13.93 -9.78 -6.58
C PRO A 160 -12.68 -9.78 -5.68
N LEU A 161 -12.63 -8.89 -4.69
CA LEU A 161 -11.50 -8.71 -3.75
C LEU A 161 -11.91 -8.93 -2.28
N ASN A 162 -12.98 -9.68 -2.07
CA ASN A 162 -13.66 -9.87 -0.78
C ASN A 162 -13.04 -10.95 0.12
N SER A 163 -11.93 -11.59 -0.29
CA SER A 163 -11.26 -12.62 0.50
C SER A 163 -9.74 -12.54 0.38
N THR A 164 -9.03 -13.01 1.41
CA THR A 164 -7.57 -13.13 1.41
C THR A 164 -7.08 -13.91 0.19
N ALA A 165 -7.74 -15.02 -0.15
CA ALA A 165 -7.38 -15.86 -1.30
C ALA A 165 -7.52 -15.09 -2.63
N ALA A 166 -8.59 -14.32 -2.81
CA ALA A 166 -8.78 -13.52 -4.01
C ALA A 166 -7.70 -12.45 -4.18
N VAL A 167 -7.31 -11.76 -3.09
CA VAL A 167 -6.24 -10.76 -3.14
C VAL A 167 -4.88 -11.41 -3.43
N HIS A 168 -4.58 -12.58 -2.84
CA HIS A 168 -3.38 -13.35 -3.17
C HIS A 168 -3.33 -13.74 -4.65
N ALA A 169 -4.44 -14.27 -5.18
CA ALA A 169 -4.53 -14.67 -6.59
C ALA A 169 -4.27 -13.47 -7.53
N GLN A 170 -4.84 -12.31 -7.24
CA GLN A 170 -4.60 -11.11 -8.05
C GLN A 170 -3.14 -10.66 -8.00
N LEU A 171 -2.49 -10.79 -6.85
CA LEU A 171 -1.07 -10.48 -6.69
C LEU A 171 -0.14 -11.62 -7.16
N GLY A 172 -0.67 -12.76 -7.61
CA GLY A 172 0.14 -13.94 -7.96
C GLY A 172 0.93 -14.50 -6.77
N LEU A 173 0.39 -14.37 -5.56
CA LEU A 173 0.98 -14.88 -4.32
C LEU A 173 0.36 -16.23 -3.96
N SER A 174 1.15 -17.11 -3.36
CA SER A 174 0.63 -18.38 -2.83
C SER A 174 -0.14 -18.12 -1.54
N TYR A 175 -1.40 -18.56 -1.48
CA TYR A 175 -2.19 -18.50 -0.26
C TYR A 175 -2.13 -19.84 0.47
N HIS A 176 -1.62 -19.83 1.70
CA HIS A 176 -1.67 -20.96 2.61
C HIS A 176 -2.65 -20.62 3.73
N PRO A 177 -3.85 -21.23 3.77
CA PRO A 177 -4.76 -21.00 4.87
C PRO A 177 -4.11 -21.46 6.18
N PRO A 178 -4.33 -20.76 7.30
CA PRO A 178 -3.83 -21.21 8.59
C PRO A 178 -4.38 -22.60 8.90
N SER A 179 -3.49 -23.54 9.24
CA SER A 179 -3.87 -24.85 9.76
C SER A 179 -4.71 -24.65 11.03
N ARG A 180 -5.87 -25.30 11.09
CA ARG A 180 -6.76 -25.26 12.26
C ARG A 180 -6.13 -25.96 13.46
#